data_AF-A0A816KQ95-F1
#
_entry.id   AF-A0A816KQ95-F1
#
_cell.length_a   1.000
_cell.length_b   1.000
_cell.length_c   1.000
_cell.angle_alpha   90.00
_cell.angle_beta   90.00
_cell.angle_gamma   90.00
#
_symmetry.space_group_name_H-M   'P 1'
#
loop_
_entity.id
_entity.type
_entity.pdbx_description
1 polymer ?
#
loop_
_entity_poly.entity_id
_entity_poly.type
_entity_poly.pdbx_seq_one_letter_code
_entity_poly.pdbx_strand_id
1 'polypeptide(L)'
;MQEEAATEIMKACGQPAEHVAVSTLEQQKTQAITEEQVMQELHEVILQYLCCADPVEAAARRQRVLESDAEGLMETTAASIVAASTEQRRSLSPWERGIRAKSPPGIDFNVAMQPSDK
;
A
#
# COMPACT_ATOMS: atom_id res chain seq x y z
N MET A 1 -42.26 -49.29 -0.53
CA MET A 1 -41.30 -49.10 0.58
C MET A 1 -40.03 -49.82 0.20
N GLN A 2 -39.06 -49.08 -0.33
CA GLN A 2 -37.66 -49.49 -0.31
C GLN A 2 -36.87 -48.30 0.23
N GLU A 3 -36.18 -48.61 1.32
CA GLU A 3 -35.39 -47.85 2.29
C GLU A 3 -33.98 -47.63 1.70
N GLU A 4 -33.56 -46.37 1.53
CA GLU A 4 -32.61 -45.60 2.36
C GLU A 4 -31.11 -45.78 2.00
N ALA A 5 -30.49 -44.62 1.71
CA ALA A 5 -29.11 -44.18 1.95
C ALA A 5 -27.93 -45.16 1.87
N ALA A 6 -26.98 -44.85 0.97
CA ALA A 6 -25.54 -44.82 1.29
C ALA A 6 -24.70 -44.14 0.19
N THR A 7 -24.32 -42.89 0.47
CA THR A 7 -22.97 -42.32 0.32
C THR A 7 -22.25 -42.41 -1.05
N GLU A 8 -22.33 -41.31 -1.81
CA GLU A 8 -21.43 -40.98 -2.90
C GLU A 8 -20.55 -39.77 -2.49
N ILE A 9 -19.44 -40.02 -1.78
CA ILE A 9 -18.37 -39.01 -1.58
C ILE A 9 -17.04 -39.74 -1.43
N MET A 10 -16.18 -39.68 -2.47
CA MET A 10 -14.77 -39.32 -2.30
C MET A 10 -13.99 -39.29 -3.62
N LYS A 11 -13.38 -38.11 -3.83
CA LYS A 11 -11.98 -37.95 -4.25
C LYS A 11 -11.66 -37.97 -5.75
N ALA A 12 -12.04 -36.87 -6.39
CA ALA A 12 -11.27 -36.31 -7.50
C ALA A 12 -10.74 -34.92 -7.12
N CYS A 13 -9.75 -34.87 -6.20
CA CYS A 13 -8.92 -33.68 -6.03
C CYS A 13 -7.71 -33.82 -6.95
N GLY A 14 -7.67 -33.01 -8.00
CA GLY A 14 -6.56 -32.98 -8.94
C GLY A 14 -6.85 -32.10 -10.16
N GLN A 15 -7.17 -30.83 -9.93
CA GLN A 15 -7.04 -29.80 -10.97
C GLN A 15 -6.21 -28.66 -10.39
N PRO A 16 -5.15 -28.22 -11.09
CA PRO A 16 -4.32 -27.13 -10.61
C PRO A 16 -5.10 -25.82 -10.71
N ALA A 17 -5.19 -25.13 -9.59
CA ALA A 17 -5.75 -23.79 -9.49
C ALA A 17 -4.73 -22.77 -10.03
N GLU A 18 -4.52 -22.79 -11.34
CA GLU A 18 -3.71 -21.80 -12.04
C GLU A 18 -4.62 -20.86 -12.84
N HIS A 19 -5.40 -20.02 -12.12
CA HIS A 19 -5.85 -18.73 -12.68
C HIS A 19 -6.53 -17.72 -11.72
N VAL A 20 -6.43 -17.84 -10.38
CA VAL A 20 -7.11 -16.89 -9.46
C VAL A 20 -6.19 -16.48 -8.31
N ALA A 21 -5.08 -15.81 -8.61
CA ALA A 21 -4.24 -15.19 -7.57
C ALA A 21 -3.50 -13.92 -8.01
N VAL A 22 -3.90 -13.28 -9.11
CA VAL A 22 -3.22 -12.06 -9.62
C VAL A 22 -4.14 -10.85 -9.69
N SER A 23 -5.43 -10.99 -9.32
CA SER A 23 -6.39 -9.88 -9.49
C SER A 23 -6.40 -8.85 -8.36
N THR A 24 -5.89 -9.16 -7.17
CA THR A 24 -6.03 -8.26 -6.00
C THR A 24 -4.92 -7.21 -5.92
N LEU A 25 -3.77 -7.42 -6.59
CA LEU A 25 -2.63 -6.48 -6.54
C LEU A 25 -2.62 -5.44 -7.67
N GLU A 26 -3.21 -5.74 -8.83
CA GLU A 26 -3.14 -4.86 -10.03
C GLU A 26 -4.27 -3.84 -10.12
N GLN A 27 -5.33 -3.95 -9.31
CA GLN A 27 -6.49 -3.04 -9.38
C GLN A 27 -6.28 -1.70 -8.64
N GLN A 28 -5.18 -1.56 -7.90
CA GLN A 28 -4.83 -0.33 -7.17
C GLN A 28 -4.16 0.76 -8.03
N LYS A 29 -3.91 0.50 -9.32
CA LYS A 29 -3.03 1.36 -10.12
C LYS A 29 -3.61 2.73 -10.50
N THR A 30 -4.92 2.99 -10.35
CA THR A 30 -5.49 4.27 -10.81
C THR A 30 -6.78 4.73 -10.12
N GLN A 31 -7.04 4.33 -8.88
CA GLN A 31 -8.13 4.96 -8.12
C GLN A 31 -7.57 6.20 -7.41
N ALA A 32 -8.34 7.30 -7.44
CA ALA A 32 -7.99 8.49 -6.68
C ALA A 32 -8.03 8.11 -5.20
N ILE A 33 -6.88 8.16 -4.52
CA ILE A 33 -6.77 7.86 -3.09
C ILE A 33 -7.55 8.95 -2.36
N THR A 34 -8.64 8.58 -1.69
CA THR A 34 -9.42 9.52 -0.86
C THR A 34 -8.89 9.52 0.57
N GLU A 35 -9.12 10.60 1.30
CA GLU A 35 -8.69 10.73 2.69
C GLU A 35 -9.36 9.67 3.58
N GLU A 36 -10.65 9.40 3.37
CA GLU A 36 -11.41 8.41 4.14
C GLU A 36 -10.87 6.98 3.93
N GLN A 37 -10.47 6.63 2.71
CA GLN A 37 -9.84 5.33 2.44
C GLN A 37 -8.52 5.20 3.20
N VAL A 38 -7.68 6.24 3.17
CA VAL A 38 -6.40 6.22 3.89
C VAL A 38 -6.62 6.12 5.40
N MET A 39 -7.58 6.87 5.95
CA MET A 39 -7.92 6.79 7.37
C MET A 39 -8.37 5.39 7.77
N GLN A 40 -9.21 4.74 6.96
CA GLN A 40 -9.65 3.37 7.21
C GLN A 40 -8.49 2.38 7.16
N GLU A 41 -7.64 2.46 6.13
CA GLU A 41 -6.47 1.58 5.99
C GLU A 41 -5.48 1.76 7.15
N LEU A 42 -5.22 3.00 7.57
CA LEU A 42 -4.37 3.29 8.72
C LEU A 42 -4.96 2.68 10.01
N HIS A 43 -6.28 2.75 10.20
CA HIS A 43 -6.94 2.12 11.33
C HIS A 43 -6.79 0.59 11.31
N GLU A 44 -6.97 -0.05 10.16
CA GLU A 44 -6.77 -1.49 9.99
C GLU A 44 -5.32 -1.92 10.33
N VAL A 45 -4.34 -1.13 9.89
CA VAL A 45 -2.92 -1.34 10.24
C VAL A 45 -2.68 -1.20 11.74
N ILE A 46 -3.31 -0.24 12.41
CA ILE A 46 -3.21 -0.10 13.88
C ILE A 46 -3.79 -1.33 14.57
N LEU A 47 -4.94 -1.85 14.15
CA LEU A 47 -5.51 -3.06 14.71
C LEU A 47 -4.54 -4.24 14.56
N GLN A 48 -3.92 -4.39 13.39
CA GLN A 48 -2.91 -5.42 13.15
C GLN A 48 -1.65 -5.21 14.00
N TYR A 49 -1.23 -3.96 14.21
CA TYR A 49 -0.11 -3.61 15.07
C TYR A 49 -0.39 -3.96 16.54
N LEU A 50 -1.61 -3.74 17.01
CA LEU A 50 -2.04 -4.05 18.38
C LEU A 50 -2.17 -5.56 18.65
N CYS A 51 -2.32 -6.37 17.61
CA CYS A 51 -2.29 -7.82 17.67
C CYS A 51 -0.86 -8.34 17.93
N CYS A 52 -0.39 -8.22 19.17
CA CYS A 52 0.87 -8.79 19.64
C CYS A 52 0.60 -9.89 20.68
N ALA A 53 1.32 -11.01 20.59
CA ALA A 53 1.17 -12.14 21.51
C ALA A 53 1.79 -11.89 22.90
N ASP A 54 2.83 -11.06 22.97
CA ASP A 54 3.46 -10.68 24.24
C ASP A 54 2.60 -9.60 24.94
N PRO A 55 2.09 -9.86 26.16
CA PRO A 55 1.27 -8.91 26.88
C PRO A 55 2.00 -7.60 27.23
N VAL A 56 3.32 -7.64 27.47
CA VAL A 56 4.11 -6.43 27.81
C VAL A 56 4.23 -5.54 26.58
N GLU A 57 4.62 -6.11 25.44
CA GLU A 57 4.69 -5.37 24.18
C GLU A 57 3.29 -4.89 23.73
N ALA A 58 2.24 -5.71 23.88
CA ALA A 58 0.89 -5.29 23.55
C ALA A 58 0.45 -4.06 24.37
N ALA A 59 0.80 -4.01 25.67
CA ALA A 59 0.54 -2.84 26.51
C ALA A 59 1.34 -1.62 26.04
N ALA A 60 2.63 -1.78 25.75
CA ALA A 60 3.48 -0.70 25.23
C ALA A 60 2.97 -0.15 23.90
N ARG A 61 2.51 -1.01 22.98
CA ARG A 61 1.91 -0.62 21.70
C ARG A 61 0.64 0.21 21.89
N ARG A 62 -0.25 -0.20 22.79
CA ARG A 62 -1.46 0.57 23.11
C ARG A 62 -1.12 1.96 23.64
N GLN A 63 -0.12 2.08 24.50
CA GLN A 63 0.32 3.39 24.99
C GLN A 63 0.80 4.29 23.84
N ARG A 64 1.67 3.77 22.95
CA ARG A 64 2.14 4.53 21.78
C ARG A 64 1.01 4.97 20.84
N VAL A 65 0.01 4.11 20.63
CA VAL A 65 -1.16 4.47 19.81
C VAL A 65 -1.96 5.59 20.48
N LEU A 66 -2.24 5.49 21.79
CA LEU A 66 -2.97 6.55 22.52
C LEU A 66 -2.23 7.88 22.51
N GLU A 67 -0.91 7.87 22.67
CA GLU A 67 -0.07 9.08 22.57
C GLU A 67 -0.16 9.68 21.15
N SER A 68 -0.04 8.84 20.12
CA SER A 68 -0.12 9.28 18.71
C SER A 68 -1.49 9.84 18.35
N ASP A 69 -2.57 9.24 18.88
CA ASP A 69 -3.94 9.72 18.69
C ASP A 69 -4.15 11.07 19.37
N ALA A 70 -3.59 11.25 20.57
CA ALA A 70 -3.62 12.54 21.28
C ALA A 70 -2.84 13.64 20.53
N GLU A 71 -1.81 13.27 19.78
CA GLU A 71 -1.04 14.16 18.91
C GLU A 71 -1.69 14.41 17.54
N GLY A 72 -2.76 13.70 17.17
CA GLY A 72 -3.40 13.81 15.85
C GLY A 72 -2.49 13.34 14.70
N LEU A 73 -1.63 12.35 14.96
CA LEU A 73 -0.69 11.84 13.97
C LEU A 73 -1.37 11.09 12.84
N MET A 74 -2.53 10.47 13.10
CA MET A 74 -3.26 9.72 12.07
C MET A 74 -3.74 10.65 10.96
N GLU A 75 -4.41 11.75 11.31
CA GLU A 75 -4.92 12.76 10.37
C GLU A 75 -3.78 13.43 9.61
N THR A 76 -2.70 13.77 10.32
CA THR A 76 -1.49 14.35 9.70
C THR A 76 -0.88 13.40 8.67
N THR A 77 -0.82 12.10 9.00
CA THR A 77 -0.30 11.07 8.10
C THR A 77 -1.21 10.87 6.90
N ALA A 78 -2.53 10.81 7.11
CA ALA A 78 -3.50 10.66 6.03
C ALA A 78 -3.42 11.83 5.04
N ALA A 79 -3.39 13.07 5.55
CA ALA A 79 -3.20 14.26 4.72
C ALA A 79 -1.90 14.22 3.93
N SER A 80 -0.80 13.78 4.55
CA SER A 80 0.50 13.62 3.87
C SER A 80 0.46 12.56 2.76
N ILE A 81 -0.23 11.44 2.96
CA ILE A 81 -0.37 10.38 1.95
C ILE A 81 -1.18 10.87 0.76
N VAL A 82 -2.32 11.53 1.01
CA VAL A 82 -3.16 12.09 -0.05
C VAL A 82 -2.37 13.15 -0.84
N ALA A 83 -1.67 14.05 -0.16
CA ALA A 83 -0.82 15.06 -0.80
C ALA A 83 0.27 14.42 -1.66
N ALA A 84 1.01 13.44 -1.14
CA ALA A 84 2.05 12.74 -1.89
C ALA A 84 1.50 12.00 -3.13
N SER A 85 0.31 11.40 -3.02
CA SER A 85 -0.37 10.76 -4.15
C SER A 85 -0.71 11.74 -5.27
N THR A 86 -1.06 12.99 -4.92
CA THR A 86 -1.30 14.04 -5.92
C THR A 86 0.00 14.55 -6.56
N GLU A 87 1.06 14.75 -5.78
CA GLU A 87 2.35 15.25 -6.27
C GLU A 87 3.10 14.21 -7.12
N GLN A 88 3.03 12.92 -6.77
CA GLN A 88 3.70 11.86 -7.50
C GLN A 88 3.16 11.68 -8.94
N ARG A 89 2.04 12.34 -9.27
CA ARG A 89 1.55 12.49 -10.64
C ARG A 89 2.17 13.68 -11.38
N ARG A 90 3.35 14.17 -11.00
CA ARG A 90 4.15 15.03 -11.88
C ARG A 90 4.31 14.33 -13.21
N SER A 91 3.89 15.00 -14.27
CA SER A 91 4.10 14.50 -15.61
C SER A 91 5.61 14.44 -15.87
N LEU A 92 6.12 13.21 -16.03
CA LEU A 92 7.48 13.04 -16.54
C LEU A 92 7.57 13.80 -17.87
N SER A 93 8.63 14.57 -18.01
CA SER A 93 8.92 15.29 -19.24
C SER A 93 9.27 14.31 -20.38
N PRO A 94 9.17 14.72 -21.66
CA PRO A 94 9.40 13.83 -22.79
C PRO A 94 10.77 13.12 -22.81
N TRP A 95 11.79 13.71 -22.17
CA TRP A 95 13.13 13.12 -22.07
C TRP A 95 13.22 12.07 -20.95
N GLU A 96 12.58 12.29 -19.80
CA GLU A 96 12.47 11.29 -18.71
C GLU A 96 11.68 10.05 -19.15
N ARG A 97 10.73 10.22 -20.08
CA ARG A 97 9.94 9.12 -20.66
C ARG A 97 10.64 8.39 -21.82
N GLY A 98 11.82 8.84 -22.25
CA GLY A 98 12.51 8.27 -23.42
C GLY A 98 11.79 8.52 -24.77
N ILE A 99 10.84 9.47 -24.83
CA ILE A 99 10.03 9.76 -26.03
C ILE A 99 10.76 10.73 -26.98
N ARG A 100 11.77 11.48 -26.50
CA ARG A 100 12.59 12.35 -27.34
C ARG A 100 14.06 12.40 -26.87
N ALA A 101 15.00 12.30 -27.80
CA ALA A 101 16.45 12.18 -27.55
C ALA A 101 17.18 13.50 -27.19
N LYS A 102 16.52 14.66 -27.28
CA LYS A 102 17.18 15.95 -27.00
C LYS A 102 16.97 16.34 -25.54
N SER A 103 18.06 16.32 -24.77
CA SER A 103 18.14 16.85 -23.41
C SER A 103 17.66 18.32 -23.35
N PRO A 104 17.01 18.76 -22.25
CA PRO A 104 16.66 20.17 -22.08
C PRO A 104 17.90 21.07 -22.20
N PRO A 105 17.85 22.13 -23.01
CA PRO A 105 18.95 23.10 -23.04
C PRO A 105 19.00 23.84 -21.70
N GLY A 106 20.16 23.79 -21.03
CA GLY A 106 20.43 24.59 -19.82
C GLY A 106 20.67 23.80 -18.52
N ILE A 107 20.60 22.47 -18.52
CA ILE A 107 21.07 21.67 -17.39
C ILE A 107 22.52 21.30 -17.65
N ASP A 108 23.46 22.04 -17.06
CA ASP A 108 24.84 21.60 -16.97
C ASP A 108 24.92 20.50 -15.90
N PHE A 109 25.07 19.25 -16.33
CA PHE A 109 25.19 18.11 -15.42
C PHE A 109 26.40 18.23 -14.49
N ASN A 110 27.44 18.98 -14.88
CA ASN A 110 28.57 19.26 -13.99
C ASN A 110 28.18 20.16 -12.83
N VAL A 111 27.15 21.01 -12.98
CA VAL A 111 26.60 21.90 -11.94
C VAL A 111 25.54 21.18 -11.11
N ALA A 112 24.63 20.44 -11.74
CA ALA A 112 23.51 19.78 -11.06
C ALA A 112 23.91 18.59 -10.17
N MET A 113 25.11 18.03 -10.39
CA MET A 113 25.63 16.85 -9.68
C MET A 113 26.89 17.16 -8.85
N GLN A 114 27.21 18.45 -8.62
CA GLN A 114 28.27 18.81 -7.67
C GLN A 114 27.88 18.24 -6.29
N PRO A 115 28.74 17.47 -5.62
CA PRO A 115 28.53 17.20 -4.21
C PRO A 115 28.39 18.55 -3.51
N SER A 116 27.37 18.72 -2.68
CA SER A 116 27.31 19.89 -1.80
C SER A 116 28.49 19.79 -0.85
N ASP A 117 29.60 20.45 -1.20
CA ASP A 117 30.74 20.59 -0.32
C ASP A 117 30.24 21.25 0.97
N LYS A 118 30.43 20.55 2.09
CA LYS A 118 30.33 21.08 3.46
C LYS A 118 31.72 21.32 4.00
#